data_AF-A0AAD5EI60-F1
#
_entry.id   AF-A0AAD5EI60-F1
#
_cell.length_a   1.000
_cell.length_b   1.000
_cell.length_c   1.000
_cell.angle_alpha   90.00
_cell.angle_beta   90.00
_cell.angle_gamma   90.00
#
_symmetry.space_group_name_H-M   'P 1'
#
loop_
_entity.id
_entity.type
_entity.pdbx_description
1 polymer ?
#
loop_
_entity_poly.entity_id
_entity_poly.type
_entity_poly.pdbx_seq_one_letter_code
_entity_poly.pdbx_strand_id
1 'polypeptide(L)'
;MLFFTPRISTIVLLILPILLGIGRAAAQSLLDPIDSNIQYYGRWNQSDKTMISWWPGAYAKFNFTGTTLAIKLRSTVDLYYKIDDGEYVQLPEASETVQLAKHLEPGLHSALIASKTEKDSIQLQKIIVDSDANIKPPGPAGNIVEFVGDSITAGLTTSRGALTSYAWLVAESLAMEHTQIAYPAVCLVDGCSDAAPGMESQYFKWKGWYDDENWDFTRYTPSAIVIMLGSNDEKVVKQESSRFEKTYSKFLKRIRNEFQKAHIFIVSEPLGALFAPTQAAVRSLTLAGDKKMYFVDSTPWVQYGKAFNDEAHPSDYGHELIAKKLFPYLQAKLAVPTQPLPGPPPNPNLPGIWQTMDIGGEELIGLPGSVSFDSADTFTLWGSGKDIGSRQDAFRFVYQQATTNTVVTVKVESHSAFASCAKAGIMIREHLASSSPNVILGMSPADGVIFQSRPMRNMETKLAGRARASSPCHLKLERKGRDFFGSWSSDGKSWEPVAELRGLNMAKDYYVGLAVTSCDPSVVSVAKFTEVQINGKVSQLETPHLILQPNTL
;
A
#
# COMPACT_ATOMS: atom_id res chain seq x y z
N MET A 1 -91.24 19.20 -61.15
CA MET A 1 -91.03 19.27 -62.61
C MET A 1 -89.60 19.73 -62.83
N LEU A 2 -88.78 18.92 -63.54
CA LEU A 2 -87.65 19.36 -64.40
C LEU A 2 -86.42 19.98 -63.65
N PHE A 3 -85.14 19.64 -63.84
CA PHE A 3 -84.35 18.84 -64.79
C PHE A 3 -83.01 18.41 -64.14
N PHE A 4 -82.35 17.42 -64.76
CA PHE A 4 -81.02 16.83 -64.47
C PHE A 4 -79.82 17.76 -64.85
N THR A 5 -78.76 17.76 -64.00
CA THR A 5 -77.27 17.77 -64.19
C THR A 5 -76.56 18.51 -65.35
N PRO A 6 -75.20 18.72 -65.37
CA PRO A 6 -74.13 18.55 -64.36
C PRO A 6 -73.16 19.78 -64.26
N ARG A 7 -72.18 19.79 -63.33
CA ARG A 7 -70.72 19.84 -63.62
C ARG A 7 -69.80 20.33 -62.47
N ILE A 8 -68.70 19.59 -62.38
CA ILE A 8 -67.30 19.98 -62.09
C ILE A 8 -66.95 20.34 -60.63
N SER A 9 -66.30 19.38 -59.98
CA SER A 9 -65.51 19.55 -58.76
C SER A 9 -64.32 20.47 -59.01
N THR A 10 -64.27 21.61 -58.32
CA THR A 10 -63.06 22.42 -58.19
C THR A 10 -62.51 22.22 -56.78
N ILE A 11 -61.39 21.51 -56.70
CA ILE A 11 -60.55 21.43 -55.50
C ILE A 11 -59.91 22.81 -55.32
N VAL A 12 -60.30 23.53 -54.26
CA VAL A 12 -59.57 24.71 -53.79
C VAL A 12 -58.76 24.29 -52.57
N LEU A 13 -57.44 24.36 -52.73
CA LEU A 13 -56.41 24.06 -51.75
C LEU A 13 -56.59 24.98 -50.53
N LEU A 14 -56.88 24.40 -49.36
CA LEU A 14 -56.76 25.09 -48.07
C LEU A 14 -55.26 25.16 -47.74
N ILE A 15 -54.66 26.34 -47.91
CA ILE A 15 -53.31 26.63 -47.42
C ILE A 15 -53.42 26.73 -45.90
N LEU A 16 -53.08 25.64 -45.20
CA LEU A 16 -52.78 25.68 -43.77
C LEU A 16 -51.49 26.48 -43.59
N PRO A 17 -51.41 27.45 -42.66
CA PRO A 17 -50.14 28.03 -42.31
C PRO A 17 -49.32 26.95 -41.61
N ILE A 18 -48.27 26.46 -42.28
CA ILE A 18 -47.21 25.70 -41.64
C ILE A 18 -46.54 26.69 -40.69
N LEU A 19 -46.93 26.67 -39.41
CA LEU A 19 -46.07 27.18 -38.36
C LEU A 19 -44.81 26.30 -38.39
N LEU A 20 -43.77 26.82 -39.07
CA LEU A 20 -42.40 26.43 -38.80
C LEU A 20 -42.17 26.71 -37.32
N GLY A 21 -42.35 25.69 -36.49
CA GLY A 21 -41.88 25.67 -35.12
C GLY A 21 -40.37 25.79 -35.16
N ILE A 22 -39.88 27.02 -35.22
CA ILE A 22 -38.51 27.33 -34.82
C ILE A 22 -38.49 26.96 -33.34
N GLY A 23 -38.02 25.75 -33.03
CA GLY A 23 -37.79 25.34 -31.67
C GLY A 23 -36.89 26.39 -31.04
N ARG A 24 -37.45 27.24 -30.18
CA ARG A 24 -36.63 28.07 -29.29
C ARG A 24 -35.81 27.07 -28.50
N ALA A 25 -34.48 27.12 -28.63
CA ALA A 25 -33.61 26.47 -27.66
C ALA A 25 -34.10 26.90 -26.27
N ALA A 26 -34.37 25.91 -25.40
CA ALA A 26 -34.77 26.20 -24.03
C ALA A 26 -33.74 27.15 -23.42
N ALA A 27 -34.21 28.19 -22.71
CA ALA A 27 -33.30 29.13 -22.07
C ALA A 27 -32.42 28.36 -21.06
N GLN A 28 -31.14 28.71 -20.98
CA GLN A 28 -30.16 28.06 -20.11
C GLN A 28 -29.52 29.09 -19.18
N SER A 29 -29.18 28.65 -17.97
CA SER A 29 -28.40 29.42 -17.00
C SER A 29 -26.92 29.07 -17.14
N LEU A 30 -26.07 30.09 -17.33
CA LEU A 30 -24.61 29.94 -17.47
C LEU A 30 -23.93 30.39 -16.18
N LEU A 31 -23.57 29.43 -15.35
CA LEU A 31 -23.02 29.66 -14.02
C LEU A 31 -21.48 29.67 -14.06
N ASP A 32 -20.89 30.57 -13.28
CA ASP A 32 -19.43 30.71 -13.16
C ASP A 32 -18.88 29.54 -12.32
N PRO A 33 -17.78 28.88 -12.73
CA PRO A 33 -17.20 27.75 -12.00
C PRO A 33 -16.51 28.16 -10.70
N ILE A 34 -16.35 29.46 -10.45
CA ILE A 34 -15.86 29.98 -9.16
C ILE A 34 -16.97 30.08 -8.10
N ASP A 35 -18.18 29.59 -8.40
CA ASP A 35 -19.30 29.54 -7.45
C ASP A 35 -18.91 28.72 -6.21
N SER A 36 -19.13 29.31 -5.02
CA SER A 36 -18.83 28.70 -3.73
C SER A 36 -19.62 27.42 -3.43
N ASN A 37 -20.67 27.15 -4.20
CA ASN A 37 -21.46 25.92 -4.11
C ASN A 37 -20.77 24.74 -4.83
N ILE A 38 -19.67 24.98 -5.55
CA ILE A 38 -18.86 23.92 -6.16
C ILE A 38 -17.68 23.61 -5.25
N GLN A 39 -17.47 22.34 -4.97
CA GLN A 39 -16.32 21.85 -4.23
C GLN A 39 -15.28 21.28 -5.19
N TYR A 40 -14.03 21.69 -5.02
CA TYR A 40 -12.91 21.29 -5.86
C TYR A 40 -11.90 20.49 -5.05
N TYR A 41 -11.53 19.31 -5.55
CA TYR A 41 -10.60 18.39 -4.93
C TYR A 41 -9.45 18.09 -5.90
N GLY A 42 -8.22 18.08 -5.38
CA GLY A 42 -7.01 18.29 -6.19
C GLY A 42 -6.47 19.71 -6.02
N ARG A 43 -5.40 20.04 -6.76
CA ARG A 43 -4.90 21.42 -6.82
C ARG A 43 -5.50 22.14 -8.01
N TRP A 44 -6.34 23.12 -7.71
CA TRP A 44 -7.05 23.93 -8.69
C TRP A 44 -6.63 25.38 -8.58
N ASN A 45 -6.49 26.10 -9.70
CA ASN A 45 -6.24 27.54 -9.69
C ASN A 45 -7.24 28.27 -10.58
N GLN A 46 -7.50 29.54 -10.26
CA GLN A 46 -8.38 30.40 -11.04
C GLN A 46 -7.57 31.24 -12.02
N SER A 47 -8.01 31.29 -13.28
CA SER A 47 -7.50 32.23 -14.29
C SER A 47 -8.65 32.69 -15.18
N ASP A 48 -8.93 33.99 -15.23
CA ASP A 48 -10.01 34.59 -16.04
C ASP A 48 -11.38 33.88 -15.89
N LYS A 49 -11.83 33.73 -14.64
CA LYS A 49 -13.06 33.00 -14.26
C LYS A 49 -13.12 31.53 -14.70
N THR A 50 -12.01 30.96 -15.16
CA THR A 50 -11.88 29.53 -15.45
C THR A 50 -11.21 28.86 -14.27
N MET A 51 -11.74 27.71 -13.87
CA MET A 51 -11.13 26.84 -12.88
C MET A 51 -10.26 25.81 -13.60
N ILE A 52 -8.99 25.75 -13.23
CA ILE A 52 -7.97 24.95 -13.91
C ILE A 52 -7.39 23.94 -12.92
N SER A 53 -7.43 22.66 -13.26
CA SER A 53 -6.69 21.60 -12.56
C SER A 53 -5.47 21.18 -13.34
N TRP A 54 -4.56 20.44 -12.70
CA TRP A 54 -3.38 19.91 -13.39
C TRP A 54 -3.07 18.47 -13.03
N TRP A 55 -2.99 18.18 -11.74
CA TRP A 55 -2.65 16.85 -11.27
C TRP A 55 -3.72 15.80 -11.64
N PRO A 56 -3.33 14.51 -11.80
CA PRO A 56 -4.26 13.45 -12.18
C PRO A 56 -5.38 13.30 -11.16
N GLY A 57 -6.56 12.88 -11.62
CA GLY A 57 -7.69 12.58 -10.76
C GLY A 57 -8.23 13.79 -9.99
N ALA A 58 -7.95 15.02 -10.41
CA ALA A 58 -8.56 16.21 -9.85
C ALA A 58 -10.03 16.26 -10.27
N TYR A 59 -10.93 16.61 -9.33
CA TYR A 59 -12.36 16.60 -9.60
C TYR A 59 -13.12 17.77 -8.96
N ALA A 60 -14.28 18.07 -9.55
CA ALA A 60 -15.25 19.04 -9.05
C ALA A 60 -16.55 18.31 -8.69
N LYS A 61 -17.15 18.66 -7.54
CA LYS A 61 -18.42 18.12 -7.05
C LYS A 61 -19.40 19.24 -6.74
N PHE A 62 -20.63 19.07 -7.18
CA PHE A 62 -21.72 19.98 -6.87
C PHE A 62 -23.07 19.30 -7.04
N ASN A 63 -24.10 19.84 -6.40
CA ASN A 63 -25.48 19.49 -6.70
C ASN A 63 -26.08 20.53 -7.65
N PHE A 64 -27.08 20.15 -8.44
CA PHE A 64 -27.81 21.06 -9.31
C PHE A 64 -29.29 20.67 -9.36
N THR A 65 -30.15 21.65 -9.54
CA THR A 65 -31.57 21.37 -9.82
C THR A 65 -31.80 21.30 -11.33
N GLY A 66 -32.91 20.67 -11.76
CA GLY A 66 -33.34 20.68 -13.15
C GLY A 66 -33.23 19.32 -13.81
N THR A 67 -33.24 19.32 -15.13
CA THR A 67 -33.35 18.12 -15.99
C THR A 67 -32.15 17.93 -16.91
N THR A 68 -31.31 18.97 -17.04
CA THR A 68 -30.12 18.95 -17.91
C THR A 68 -28.87 19.50 -17.21
N LEU A 69 -27.72 18.98 -17.61
CA LEU A 69 -26.41 19.49 -17.23
C LEU A 69 -25.46 19.46 -18.43
N ALA A 70 -24.79 20.58 -18.67
CA ALA A 70 -23.66 20.68 -19.59
C ALA A 70 -22.52 21.50 -18.95
N ILE A 71 -21.34 21.39 -19.52
CA ILE A 71 -20.16 22.17 -19.13
C ILE A 71 -19.52 22.82 -20.33
N LYS A 72 -18.86 23.96 -20.13
CA LYS A 72 -18.00 24.58 -21.13
C LYS A 72 -16.53 24.44 -20.74
N LEU A 73 -15.72 23.91 -21.64
CA LEU A 73 -14.30 23.66 -21.48
C LEU A 73 -13.48 24.63 -22.35
N ARG A 74 -12.35 25.10 -21.82
CA ARG A 74 -11.41 25.96 -22.57
C ARG A 74 -10.54 25.16 -23.55
N SER A 75 -10.26 23.91 -23.23
CA SER A 75 -9.37 23.02 -23.99
C SER A 75 -9.92 21.61 -24.05
N THR A 76 -9.51 20.87 -25.06
CA THR A 76 -9.79 19.43 -25.19
C THR A 76 -9.16 18.65 -24.04
N VAL A 77 -9.89 17.70 -23.46
CA VAL A 77 -9.45 16.90 -22.30
C VAL A 77 -10.19 15.56 -22.26
N ASP A 78 -9.52 14.48 -21.83
CA ASP A 78 -10.24 13.26 -21.43
C ASP A 78 -10.74 13.43 -19.99
N LEU A 79 -12.04 13.28 -19.77
CA LEU A 79 -12.61 13.36 -18.42
C LEU A 79 -13.62 12.25 -18.17
N TYR A 80 -13.90 12.03 -16.89
CA TYR A 80 -15.04 11.25 -16.43
C TYR A 80 -16.08 12.18 -15.82
N TYR A 81 -17.35 11.80 -15.94
CA TYR A 81 -18.40 12.39 -15.13
C TYR A 81 -19.29 11.32 -14.51
N LYS A 82 -19.95 11.68 -13.42
CA LYS A 82 -20.97 10.87 -12.75
C LYS A 82 -22.14 11.77 -12.36
N ILE A 83 -23.36 11.31 -12.63
CA ILE A 83 -24.60 11.95 -12.20
C ILE A 83 -25.28 11.03 -11.18
N ASP A 84 -25.67 11.59 -10.04
CA ASP A 84 -26.27 10.85 -8.93
C ASP A 84 -25.45 9.61 -8.54
N ASP A 85 -26.12 8.52 -8.18
CA ASP A 85 -25.50 7.23 -7.87
C ASP A 85 -25.18 6.40 -9.13
N GLY A 86 -25.16 7.03 -10.31
CA GLY A 86 -24.83 6.39 -11.57
C GLY A 86 -23.37 5.93 -11.67
N GLU A 87 -23.06 5.26 -12.77
CA GLU A 87 -21.69 4.86 -13.11
C GLU A 87 -20.87 6.05 -13.63
N TYR A 88 -19.55 5.95 -13.50
CA TYR A 88 -18.64 6.89 -14.15
C TYR A 88 -18.70 6.70 -15.67
N VAL A 89 -19.00 7.77 -16.40
CA VAL A 89 -19.04 7.81 -17.87
C VAL A 89 -17.80 8.54 -18.37
N GLN A 90 -17.04 7.89 -19.26
CA GLN A 90 -15.88 8.51 -19.91
C GLN A 90 -16.32 9.39 -21.08
N LEU A 91 -15.72 10.58 -21.17
CA LEU A 91 -15.82 11.47 -22.33
C LEU A 91 -14.39 11.69 -22.87
N PRO A 92 -13.96 10.90 -23.87
CA PRO A 92 -12.69 11.12 -24.54
C PRO A 92 -12.75 12.40 -25.38
N GLU A 93 -11.64 13.14 -25.43
CA GLU A 93 -11.47 14.34 -26.25
C GLU A 93 -12.61 15.38 -26.08
N ALA A 94 -13.13 15.51 -24.86
CA ALA A 94 -14.21 16.43 -24.53
C ALA A 94 -13.73 17.89 -24.75
N SER A 95 -14.49 18.68 -25.51
CA SER A 95 -14.10 20.06 -25.90
C SER A 95 -15.32 20.97 -26.03
N GLU A 96 -15.08 22.29 -25.97
CA GLU A 96 -16.13 23.31 -26.08
C GLU A 96 -17.29 23.10 -25.11
N THR A 97 -18.54 23.03 -25.58
CA THR A 97 -19.71 22.74 -24.74
C THR A 97 -20.04 21.26 -24.81
N VAL A 98 -19.98 20.59 -23.66
CA VAL A 98 -20.17 19.15 -23.52
C VAL A 98 -21.42 18.89 -22.69
N GLN A 99 -22.37 18.18 -23.27
CA GLN A 99 -23.57 17.80 -22.54
C GLN A 99 -23.32 16.54 -21.72
N LEU A 100 -23.58 16.63 -20.42
CA LEU A 100 -23.44 15.53 -19.47
C LEU A 100 -24.78 14.80 -19.22
N ALA A 101 -25.90 15.53 -19.20
CA ALA A 101 -27.24 14.96 -19.02
C ALA A 101 -28.32 15.76 -19.79
N LYS A 102 -29.29 15.08 -20.43
CA LYS A 102 -30.35 15.72 -21.27
C LYS A 102 -31.79 15.49 -20.79
N HIS A 103 -32.05 14.48 -19.95
CA HIS A 103 -33.40 14.00 -19.64
C HIS A 103 -33.49 13.43 -18.22
N LEU A 104 -32.98 14.16 -17.23
CA LEU A 104 -33.18 13.77 -15.84
C LEU A 104 -34.61 14.10 -15.42
N GLU A 105 -35.13 13.36 -14.44
CA GLU A 105 -36.38 13.72 -13.77
C GLU A 105 -36.24 15.10 -13.12
N PRO A 106 -37.26 15.96 -13.10
CA PRO A 106 -37.16 17.25 -12.42
C PRO A 106 -36.83 17.07 -10.94
N GLY A 107 -35.67 17.56 -10.50
CA GLY A 107 -35.26 17.35 -9.12
C GLY A 107 -33.92 17.98 -8.77
N LEU A 108 -33.38 17.56 -7.62
CA LEU A 108 -32.02 17.82 -7.20
C LEU A 108 -31.16 16.62 -7.57
N HIS A 109 -30.07 16.87 -8.28
CA HIS A 109 -29.10 15.87 -8.72
C HIS A 109 -27.71 16.21 -8.20
N SER A 110 -26.85 15.22 -8.12
CA SER A 110 -25.41 15.41 -7.87
C SER A 110 -24.60 15.20 -9.14
N ALA A 111 -23.50 15.94 -9.26
CA ALA A 111 -22.56 15.81 -10.35
C ALA A 111 -21.12 15.76 -9.83
N LEU A 112 -20.31 14.88 -10.41
CA LEU A 112 -18.87 14.82 -10.25
C LEU A 112 -18.22 14.82 -11.63
N ILE A 113 -17.18 15.64 -11.81
CA ILE A 113 -16.38 15.73 -13.04
C ILE A 113 -14.91 15.57 -12.67
N ALA A 114 -14.22 14.58 -13.22
CA ALA A 114 -12.86 14.20 -12.83
C ALA A 114 -11.91 14.07 -14.03
N SER A 115 -10.65 14.47 -13.85
CA SER A 115 -9.60 14.23 -14.85
C SER A 115 -9.17 12.76 -14.85
N LYS A 116 -8.79 12.26 -16.02
CA LYS A 116 -8.38 10.87 -16.20
C LYS A 116 -6.89 10.64 -15.89
N THR A 117 -6.00 11.45 -16.43
CA THR A 117 -4.53 11.35 -16.23
C THR A 117 -3.89 12.71 -15.91
N GLU A 118 -2.57 12.74 -15.72
CA GLU A 118 -1.79 13.97 -15.55
C GLU A 118 -1.75 14.87 -16.80
N LYS A 119 -2.14 14.33 -17.96
CA LYS A 119 -2.26 15.07 -19.21
C LYS A 119 -3.60 15.77 -19.34
N ASP A 120 -4.57 15.42 -18.49
CA ASP A 120 -5.96 15.81 -18.61
C ASP A 120 -6.30 17.00 -17.70
N SER A 121 -5.69 18.14 -18.00
CA SER A 121 -5.97 19.40 -17.29
C SER A 121 -7.39 19.89 -17.60
N ILE A 122 -8.30 19.79 -16.63
CA ILE A 122 -9.65 20.33 -16.76
C ILE A 122 -9.57 21.85 -16.65
N GLN A 123 -10.01 22.55 -17.71
CA GLN A 123 -10.12 24.00 -17.74
C GLN A 123 -11.59 24.39 -17.90
N LEU A 124 -12.31 24.40 -16.78
CA LEU A 124 -13.75 24.60 -16.73
C LEU A 124 -14.09 26.09 -16.80
N GLN A 125 -14.85 26.50 -17.83
CA GLN A 125 -15.26 27.88 -18.06
C GLN A 125 -16.68 28.19 -17.57
N LYS A 126 -17.61 27.24 -17.72
CA LYS A 126 -19.03 27.39 -17.32
C LYS A 126 -19.65 26.07 -16.91
N ILE A 127 -20.58 26.14 -15.98
CA ILE A 127 -21.62 25.12 -15.77
C ILE A 127 -22.91 25.63 -16.41
N ILE A 128 -23.60 24.78 -17.16
CA ILE A 128 -24.79 25.13 -17.92
C ILE A 128 -25.93 24.22 -17.47
N VAL A 129 -26.99 24.82 -16.94
CA VAL A 129 -28.20 24.15 -16.44
C VAL A 129 -29.45 24.81 -17.05
N ASP A 130 -30.62 24.27 -16.77
CA ASP A 130 -31.91 24.86 -17.18
C ASP A 130 -32.05 26.31 -16.67
N SER A 131 -32.86 27.15 -17.34
CA SER A 131 -32.96 28.58 -17.04
C SER A 131 -33.37 28.93 -15.60
N ASP A 132 -34.15 28.08 -14.95
CA ASP A 132 -34.64 28.24 -13.57
C ASP A 132 -33.85 27.38 -12.57
N ALA A 133 -32.89 26.60 -13.06
CA ALA A 133 -32.02 25.76 -12.26
C ALA A 133 -30.87 26.53 -11.63
N ASN A 134 -30.36 25.99 -10.51
CA ASN A 134 -29.24 26.54 -9.77
C ASN A 134 -28.31 25.43 -9.28
N ILE A 135 -27.06 25.79 -8.96
CA ILE A 135 -26.11 24.92 -8.26
C ILE A 135 -26.33 25.02 -6.75
N LYS A 136 -26.12 23.90 -6.06
CA LYS A 136 -26.18 23.74 -4.61
C LYS A 136 -24.93 23.01 -4.12
N PRO A 137 -24.50 23.23 -2.87
CA PRO A 137 -23.36 22.51 -2.32
C PRO A 137 -23.69 21.02 -2.19
N PRO A 138 -22.72 20.12 -2.43
CA PRO A 138 -22.92 18.67 -2.30
C PRO A 138 -23.09 18.22 -0.83
N GLY A 139 -22.77 19.10 0.13
CA GLY A 139 -22.78 18.84 1.57
C GLY A 139 -21.62 19.57 2.24
N PRO A 140 -21.33 19.30 3.53
CA PRO A 140 -20.08 19.72 4.15
C PRO A 140 -18.87 19.20 3.37
N ALA A 141 -17.79 19.99 3.30
CA ALA A 141 -16.55 19.51 2.69
C ALA A 141 -16.05 18.26 3.43
N GLY A 142 -15.75 17.21 2.69
CA GLY A 142 -15.26 15.96 3.26
C GLY A 142 -13.82 16.07 3.78
N ASN A 143 -13.45 15.16 4.68
CA ASN A 143 -12.05 15.01 5.07
C ASN A 143 -11.23 14.50 3.88
N ILE A 144 -10.01 15.00 3.73
CA ILE A 144 -9.16 14.72 2.57
C ILE A 144 -8.04 13.72 2.93
N VAL A 145 -7.77 12.78 2.03
CA VAL A 145 -6.50 12.04 1.95
C VAL A 145 -5.70 12.54 0.75
N GLU A 146 -4.46 12.98 0.97
CA GLU A 146 -3.55 13.37 -0.13
C GLU A 146 -2.62 12.20 -0.48
N PHE A 147 -2.54 11.86 -1.77
CA PHE A 147 -1.65 10.84 -2.29
C PHE A 147 -0.53 11.51 -3.09
N VAL A 148 0.71 11.09 -2.88
CA VAL A 148 1.89 11.66 -3.52
C VAL A 148 2.70 10.52 -4.13
N GLY A 149 3.07 10.63 -5.40
CA GLY A 149 3.85 9.55 -6.01
C GLY A 149 4.19 9.74 -7.48
N ASP A 150 4.49 8.62 -8.13
CA ASP A 150 4.89 8.57 -9.53
C ASP A 150 3.79 7.98 -10.43
N SER A 151 4.17 7.20 -11.45
CA SER A 151 3.25 6.53 -12.38
C SER A 151 2.26 5.61 -11.67
N ILE A 152 2.65 4.94 -10.58
CA ILE A 152 1.76 4.03 -9.85
C ILE A 152 0.64 4.85 -9.18
N THR A 153 1.00 5.94 -8.50
CA THR A 153 0.00 6.81 -7.85
C THR A 153 -0.85 7.57 -8.86
N ALA A 154 -0.31 7.88 -10.05
CA ALA A 154 -1.07 8.47 -11.15
C ALA A 154 -2.05 7.48 -11.83
N GLY A 155 -1.92 6.17 -11.58
CA GLY A 155 -2.73 5.14 -12.23
C GLY A 155 -2.29 4.82 -13.66
N LEU A 156 -1.01 4.99 -13.99
CA LEU A 156 -0.49 4.67 -15.31
C LEU A 156 -0.69 3.18 -15.62
N THR A 157 -1.16 2.88 -16.83
CA THR A 157 -1.53 1.54 -17.36
C THR A 157 -2.83 0.94 -16.83
N THR A 158 -3.48 1.53 -15.83
CA THR A 158 -4.83 1.10 -15.41
C THR A 158 -5.87 1.37 -16.50
N SER A 159 -6.98 0.61 -16.51
CA SER A 159 -8.01 0.76 -17.55
C SER A 159 -8.75 2.10 -17.52
N ARG A 160 -8.82 2.77 -16.36
CA ARG A 160 -9.52 4.06 -16.18
C ARG A 160 -8.64 5.18 -15.61
N GLY A 161 -7.31 5.06 -15.73
CA GLY A 161 -6.37 6.06 -15.25
C GLY A 161 -6.50 6.27 -13.73
N ALA A 162 -6.55 7.53 -13.30
CA ALA A 162 -6.65 7.88 -11.89
C ALA A 162 -7.80 7.17 -11.16
N LEU A 163 -8.96 6.95 -11.82
CA LEU A 163 -10.16 6.38 -11.20
C LEU A 163 -10.01 4.92 -10.74
N THR A 164 -9.10 4.16 -11.34
CA THR A 164 -8.79 2.78 -10.89
C THR A 164 -7.41 2.65 -10.27
N SER A 165 -6.76 3.78 -9.99
CA SER A 165 -5.55 3.80 -9.16
C SER A 165 -5.87 3.41 -7.70
N TYR A 166 -4.86 2.91 -6.99
CA TYR A 166 -5.04 2.53 -5.57
C TYR A 166 -5.44 3.72 -4.70
N ALA A 167 -5.01 4.92 -5.09
CA ALA A 167 -5.29 6.18 -4.40
C ALA A 167 -6.79 6.51 -4.44
N TRP A 168 -7.39 6.45 -5.62
CA TRP A 168 -8.84 6.64 -5.80
C TRP A 168 -9.63 5.55 -5.07
N LEU A 169 -9.27 4.29 -5.28
CA LEU A 169 -9.99 3.14 -4.73
C LEU A 169 -10.02 3.14 -3.19
N VAL A 170 -8.90 3.47 -2.54
CA VAL A 170 -8.85 3.49 -1.08
C VAL A 170 -9.60 4.69 -0.49
N ALA A 171 -9.58 5.85 -1.15
CA ALA A 171 -10.32 7.03 -0.72
C ALA A 171 -11.84 6.81 -0.80
N GLU A 172 -12.32 6.27 -1.92
CA GLU A 172 -13.74 5.90 -2.08
C GLU A 172 -14.16 4.86 -1.02
N SER A 173 -13.31 3.87 -0.74
CA SER A 173 -13.57 2.86 0.30
C SER A 173 -13.65 3.45 1.71
N LEU A 174 -12.94 4.55 1.97
CA LEU A 174 -12.99 5.30 3.23
C LEU A 174 -14.18 6.28 3.29
N ALA A 175 -14.92 6.45 2.20
CA ALA A 175 -15.89 7.54 2.01
C ALA A 175 -15.26 8.92 2.30
N MET A 176 -14.04 9.12 1.80
CA MET A 176 -13.27 10.34 1.96
C MET A 176 -12.97 10.99 0.62
N GLU A 177 -12.82 12.31 0.66
CA GLU A 177 -12.36 13.07 -0.49
C GLU A 177 -10.84 12.92 -0.63
N HIS A 178 -10.30 13.18 -1.81
CA HIS A 178 -8.87 12.96 -2.03
C HIS A 178 -8.25 13.87 -3.09
N THR A 179 -6.93 13.91 -3.07
CA THR A 179 -6.09 14.61 -4.05
C THR A 179 -4.91 13.74 -4.39
N GLN A 180 -4.51 13.69 -5.66
CA GLN A 180 -3.35 12.92 -6.12
C GLN A 180 -2.33 13.90 -6.69
N ILE A 181 -1.18 14.04 -6.04
CA ILE A 181 -0.03 14.83 -6.50
C ILE A 181 1.01 13.86 -7.06
N ALA A 182 0.76 13.39 -8.28
CA ALA A 182 1.56 12.35 -8.89
C ALA A 182 1.88 12.64 -10.37
N TYR A 183 3.04 12.18 -10.83
CA TYR A 183 3.47 12.35 -12.21
C TYR A 183 4.29 11.13 -12.68
N PRO A 184 3.97 10.52 -13.83
CA PRO A 184 4.70 9.39 -14.35
C PRO A 184 6.22 9.61 -14.48
N ALA A 185 7.00 8.60 -14.10
CA ALA A 185 8.46 8.61 -14.14
C ALA A 185 9.14 9.71 -13.28
N VAL A 186 8.39 10.42 -12.44
CA VAL A 186 8.97 11.41 -11.53
C VAL A 186 9.82 10.70 -10.48
N CYS A 187 11.02 11.24 -10.27
CA CYS A 187 11.87 10.85 -9.15
C CYS A 187 11.49 11.66 -7.91
N LEU A 188 11.90 11.21 -6.73
CA LEU A 188 11.92 12.06 -5.55
C LEU A 188 12.97 13.19 -5.72
N VAL A 189 14.17 12.86 -6.18
CA VAL A 189 15.33 13.74 -6.17
C VAL A 189 15.39 14.62 -7.42
N ASP A 190 15.66 15.92 -7.23
CA ASP A 190 15.89 16.86 -8.32
C ASP A 190 17.10 16.45 -9.18
N GLY A 191 16.95 16.53 -10.51
CA GLY A 191 18.02 16.19 -11.46
C GLY A 191 18.32 14.70 -11.57
N CYS A 192 17.41 13.84 -11.09
CA CYS A 192 17.48 12.38 -11.28
C CYS A 192 17.42 11.94 -12.76
N SER A 193 16.73 12.73 -13.58
CA SER A 193 16.85 12.72 -15.04
C SER A 193 17.37 14.08 -15.49
N ASP A 194 18.17 14.12 -16.57
CA ASP A 194 19.13 15.19 -16.94
C ASP A 194 18.59 16.64 -17.07
N ALA A 195 17.31 16.89 -16.80
CA ALA A 195 16.73 18.25 -16.73
C ALA A 195 15.45 18.37 -15.86
N ALA A 196 15.06 17.35 -15.10
CA ALA A 196 13.75 17.30 -14.45
C ALA A 196 13.77 17.67 -12.96
N PRO A 197 12.85 18.53 -12.49
CA PRO A 197 12.59 18.66 -11.06
C PRO A 197 11.92 17.37 -10.54
N GLY A 198 12.39 16.89 -9.39
CA GLY A 198 11.83 15.76 -8.66
C GLY A 198 10.70 16.19 -7.73
N MET A 199 10.07 15.20 -7.08
CA MET A 199 8.95 15.43 -6.18
C MET A 199 9.34 16.25 -4.94
N GLU A 200 10.63 16.27 -4.56
CA GLU A 200 11.13 17.15 -3.50
C GLU A 200 10.88 18.65 -3.79
N SER A 201 10.77 19.02 -5.07
CA SER A 201 10.44 20.37 -5.52
C SER A 201 9.00 20.47 -6.01
N GLN A 202 8.56 19.52 -6.83
CA GLN A 202 7.26 19.54 -7.51
C GLN A 202 6.06 19.46 -6.56
N TYR A 203 6.17 18.74 -5.46
CA TYR A 203 5.10 18.67 -4.47
C TYR A 203 4.74 20.04 -3.87
N PHE A 204 5.62 21.04 -3.93
CA PHE A 204 5.35 22.37 -3.37
C PHE A 204 4.79 23.37 -4.40
N LYS A 205 4.54 22.92 -5.63
CA LYS A 205 4.01 23.73 -6.73
C LYS A 205 2.53 23.45 -6.95
N TRP A 206 1.75 24.46 -7.34
CA TRP A 206 0.33 24.22 -7.60
C TRP A 206 0.12 23.35 -8.84
N LYS A 207 0.98 23.52 -9.85
CA LYS A 207 1.08 22.74 -11.09
C LYS A 207 2.50 22.18 -11.21
N GLY A 208 2.62 20.99 -11.77
CA GLY A 208 3.93 20.41 -12.05
C GLY A 208 4.53 20.87 -13.38
N TRP A 209 5.84 20.67 -13.48
CA TRP A 209 6.70 20.84 -14.65
C TRP A 209 6.74 22.27 -15.23
N TYR A 210 7.85 22.98 -15.02
CA TYR A 210 8.15 24.34 -15.50
C TYR A 210 7.39 25.50 -14.83
N ASP A 211 6.73 25.28 -13.69
CA ASP A 211 6.06 26.34 -12.93
C ASP A 211 6.87 26.79 -11.70
N ASP A 212 6.98 28.10 -11.52
CA ASP A 212 7.65 28.74 -10.39
C ASP A 212 6.68 29.09 -9.24
N GLU A 213 5.37 29.02 -9.46
CA GLU A 213 4.37 29.37 -8.46
C GLU A 213 4.15 28.26 -7.41
N ASN A 214 4.27 28.64 -6.14
CA ASN A 214 4.07 27.71 -5.03
C ASN A 214 2.59 27.41 -4.80
N TRP A 215 2.30 26.20 -4.33
CA TRP A 215 0.98 25.86 -3.84
C TRP A 215 0.70 26.58 -2.51
N ASP A 216 -0.51 27.10 -2.35
CA ASP A 216 -1.00 27.62 -1.08
C ASP A 216 -1.54 26.47 -0.22
N PHE A 217 -0.72 26.04 0.74
CA PHE A 217 -1.03 24.95 1.67
C PHE A 217 -2.15 25.29 2.68
N THR A 218 -2.65 26.54 2.72
CA THR A 218 -3.78 26.92 3.57
C THR A 218 -5.15 26.54 2.98
N ARG A 219 -5.19 26.15 1.69
CA ARG A 219 -6.44 25.88 0.98
C ARG A 219 -7.14 24.60 1.41
N TYR A 220 -6.40 23.63 1.94
CA TYR A 220 -6.95 22.49 2.65
C TYR A 220 -5.92 21.91 3.62
N THR A 221 -6.38 21.13 4.60
CA THR A 221 -5.50 20.32 5.45
C THR A 221 -5.92 18.86 5.34
N PRO A 222 -5.07 17.97 4.79
CA PRO A 222 -5.39 16.56 4.70
C PRO A 222 -5.39 15.91 6.10
N SER A 223 -6.30 14.97 6.31
CA SER A 223 -6.30 14.12 7.51
C SER A 223 -5.16 13.10 7.46
N ALA A 224 -4.85 12.61 6.26
CA ALA A 224 -3.70 11.74 5.99
C ALA A 224 -3.02 12.09 4.66
N ILE A 225 -1.72 11.82 4.60
CA ILE A 225 -0.90 11.92 3.40
C ILE A 225 -0.28 10.54 3.17
N VAL A 226 -0.39 10.01 1.95
CA VAL A 226 0.17 8.73 1.53
C VAL A 226 1.22 9.00 0.46
N ILE A 227 2.44 8.53 0.67
CA ILE A 227 3.58 8.79 -0.23
C ILE A 227 4.13 7.45 -0.72
N MET A 228 4.18 7.27 -2.04
CA MET A 228 4.79 6.11 -2.71
C MET A 228 5.72 6.64 -3.82
N LEU A 229 7.02 6.64 -3.53
CA LEU A 229 8.10 7.14 -4.39
C LEU A 229 9.35 6.30 -4.18
N GLY A 230 10.14 6.17 -5.25
CA GLY A 230 11.50 5.62 -5.21
C GLY A 230 11.86 4.79 -6.44
N SER A 231 10.87 4.31 -7.20
CA SER A 231 11.06 3.47 -8.39
C SER A 231 11.98 4.09 -9.44
N ASN A 232 11.93 5.41 -9.60
CA ASN A 232 12.65 6.12 -10.65
C ASN A 232 14.04 6.62 -10.21
N ASP A 233 14.35 6.53 -8.91
CA ASP A 233 15.54 7.16 -8.30
C ASP A 233 16.79 6.25 -8.29
N GLU A 234 16.76 5.05 -8.87
CA GLU A 234 17.89 4.11 -8.82
C GLU A 234 19.20 4.71 -9.33
N LYS A 235 19.15 5.55 -10.37
CA LYS A 235 20.33 6.22 -10.94
C LYS A 235 20.99 7.15 -9.93
N VAL A 236 20.21 7.80 -9.07
CA VAL A 236 20.70 8.72 -8.05
C VAL A 236 21.52 7.97 -7.01
N VAL A 237 21.04 6.80 -6.57
CA VAL A 237 21.74 5.99 -5.57
C VAL A 237 23.01 5.34 -6.13
N LYS A 238 23.04 5.04 -7.44
CA LYS A 238 24.26 4.60 -8.14
C LYS A 238 25.34 5.69 -8.20
N GLN A 239 24.95 6.96 -8.23
CA GLN A 239 25.88 8.11 -8.23
C GLN A 239 26.32 8.50 -6.82
N GLU A 240 25.37 8.62 -5.89
CA GLU A 240 25.63 8.94 -4.48
C GLU A 240 24.64 8.19 -3.58
N SER A 241 25.12 7.14 -2.92
CA SER A 241 24.29 6.20 -2.16
C SER A 241 23.47 6.86 -1.04
N SER A 242 23.95 7.96 -0.46
CA SER A 242 23.27 8.67 0.65
C SER A 242 22.29 9.77 0.20
N ARG A 243 22.31 10.16 -1.07
CA ARG A 243 21.59 11.36 -1.55
C ARG A 243 20.08 11.19 -1.43
N PHE A 244 19.56 10.04 -1.85
CA PHE A 244 18.13 9.75 -1.82
C PHE A 244 17.57 9.80 -0.37
N GLU A 245 18.18 9.09 0.59
CA GLU A 245 17.73 9.08 1.99
C GLU A 245 17.71 10.49 2.61
N LYS A 246 18.77 11.29 2.37
CA LYS A 246 18.88 12.67 2.86
C LYS A 246 17.79 13.56 2.25
N THR A 247 17.58 13.46 0.94
CA THR A 247 16.52 14.19 0.24
C THR A 247 15.15 13.78 0.77
N TYR A 248 14.89 12.48 0.97
CA TYR A 248 13.60 12.01 1.45
C TYR A 248 13.33 12.51 2.88
N SER A 249 14.34 12.45 3.76
CA SER A 249 14.24 13.00 5.11
C SER A 249 13.93 14.50 5.11
N LYS A 250 14.55 15.28 4.21
CA LYS A 250 14.27 16.72 4.06
C LYS A 250 12.87 16.96 3.51
N PHE A 251 12.46 16.17 2.52
CA PHE A 251 11.15 16.24 1.90
C PHE A 251 10.03 16.00 2.92
N LEU A 252 10.12 14.91 3.68
CA LEU A 252 9.16 14.55 4.72
C LEU A 252 9.10 15.60 5.84
N LYS A 253 10.23 16.19 6.26
CA LYS A 253 10.23 17.33 7.20
C LYS A 253 9.48 18.54 6.66
N ARG A 254 9.67 18.87 5.38
CA ARG A 254 8.95 19.97 4.74
C ARG A 254 7.45 19.72 4.69
N ILE A 255 7.02 18.51 4.31
CA ILE A 255 5.60 18.12 4.35
C ILE A 255 5.04 18.26 5.78
N ARG A 256 5.76 17.77 6.80
CA ARG A 256 5.32 17.89 8.19
C ARG A 256 5.16 19.35 8.64
N ASN A 257 6.01 20.26 8.16
CA ASN A 257 5.91 21.68 8.49
C ASN A 257 4.62 22.31 7.93
N GLU A 258 4.23 21.96 6.71
CA GLU A 258 2.96 22.41 6.11
C GLU A 258 1.77 21.74 6.82
N PHE A 259 1.88 20.44 7.12
CA PHE A 259 0.78 19.62 7.64
C PHE A 259 1.11 19.00 9.01
N GLN A 260 1.13 19.84 10.03
CA GLN A 260 1.57 19.49 11.39
C GLN A 260 0.72 18.39 12.07
N LYS A 261 -0.55 18.25 11.70
CA LYS A 261 -1.51 17.34 12.36
C LYS A 261 -1.79 16.05 11.57
N ALA A 262 -1.46 16.03 10.28
CA ALA A 262 -1.80 14.93 9.38
C ALA A 262 -1.09 13.63 9.77
N HIS A 263 -1.73 12.49 9.52
CA HIS A 263 -1.04 11.20 9.53
C HIS A 263 -0.26 11.03 8.22
N ILE A 264 1.05 10.79 8.27
CA ILE A 264 1.88 10.64 7.06
C ILE A 264 2.29 9.17 6.94
N PHE A 265 1.85 8.53 5.88
CA PHE A 265 2.14 7.14 5.54
C PHE A 265 3.10 7.12 4.36
N ILE A 266 4.26 6.51 4.55
CA ILE A 266 5.24 6.26 3.50
C ILE A 266 5.10 4.79 3.16
N VAL A 267 4.50 4.52 2.00
CA VAL A 267 4.29 3.16 1.50
C VAL A 267 5.49 2.82 0.63
N SER A 268 6.15 1.69 0.90
CA SER A 268 7.24 1.24 0.03
C SER A 268 6.74 1.02 -1.39
N GLU A 269 7.65 1.06 -2.36
CA GLU A 269 7.33 0.60 -3.71
C GLU A 269 7.03 -0.91 -3.70
N PRO A 270 6.01 -1.40 -4.43
CA PRO A 270 5.59 -2.79 -4.35
C PRO A 270 6.67 -3.81 -4.73
N LEU A 271 7.65 -3.42 -5.53
CA LEU A 271 8.79 -4.26 -5.94
C LEU A 271 10.06 -4.01 -5.11
N GLY A 272 9.96 -3.19 -4.06
CA GLY A 272 11.05 -2.94 -3.11
C GLY A 272 12.08 -1.90 -3.58
N ALA A 273 11.79 -1.15 -4.65
CA ALA A 273 12.67 -0.09 -5.12
C ALA A 273 12.96 0.91 -3.99
N LEU A 274 14.24 1.11 -3.70
CA LEU A 274 14.75 2.00 -2.65
C LEU A 274 14.08 1.83 -1.28
N PHE A 275 13.68 0.59 -0.95
CA PHE A 275 13.04 0.25 0.31
C PHE A 275 13.85 0.70 1.53
N ALA A 276 15.12 0.28 1.60
CA ALA A 276 16.00 0.55 2.73
C ALA A 276 16.23 2.05 2.98
N PRO A 277 16.65 2.87 2.00
CA PRO A 277 16.85 4.29 2.25
C PRO A 277 15.54 5.06 2.46
N THR A 278 14.41 4.60 1.92
CA THR A 278 13.08 5.15 2.25
C THR A 278 12.74 4.92 3.72
N GLN A 279 12.90 3.68 4.18
CA GLN A 279 12.62 3.32 5.56
C GLN A 279 13.56 4.04 6.54
N ALA A 280 14.85 4.16 6.20
CA ALA A 280 15.82 4.89 7.01
C ALA A 280 15.41 6.37 7.20
N ALA A 281 14.93 7.03 6.13
CA ALA A 281 14.43 8.39 6.21
C ALA A 281 13.25 8.51 7.19
N VAL A 282 12.25 7.63 7.11
CA VAL A 282 11.10 7.60 8.04
C VAL A 282 11.53 7.32 9.48
N ARG A 283 12.44 6.36 9.66
CA ARG A 283 13.00 6.00 10.98
C ARG A 283 13.69 7.19 11.63
N SER A 284 14.46 7.96 10.85
CA SER A 284 15.17 9.13 11.38
C SER A 284 14.21 10.18 11.99
N LEU A 285 13.03 10.37 11.37
CA LEU A 285 12.04 11.37 11.78
C LEU A 285 11.17 10.90 12.94
N THR A 286 10.82 9.62 12.96
CA THR A 286 10.11 9.01 14.09
C THR A 286 10.98 8.99 15.34
N LEU A 287 12.27 8.67 15.23
CA LEU A 287 13.24 8.79 16.34
C LEU A 287 13.45 10.24 16.80
N ALA A 288 13.32 11.20 15.89
CA ALA A 288 13.33 12.64 16.23
C ALA A 288 12.02 13.14 16.86
N GLY A 289 10.99 12.28 17.01
CA GLY A 289 9.78 12.55 17.77
C GLY A 289 8.50 12.68 16.95
N ASP A 290 8.52 12.51 15.63
CA ASP A 290 7.29 12.52 14.83
C ASP A 290 6.49 11.21 15.01
N LYS A 291 5.51 11.25 15.91
CA LYS A 291 4.66 10.10 16.26
C LYS A 291 3.53 9.83 15.25
N LYS A 292 3.38 10.66 14.23
CA LYS A 292 2.33 10.55 13.20
C LYS A 292 2.92 10.23 11.82
N MET A 293 4.14 9.71 11.78
CA MET A 293 4.79 9.23 10.57
C MET A 293 4.93 7.71 10.63
N TYR A 294 4.51 7.04 9.57
CA TYR A 294 4.42 5.59 9.50
C TYR A 294 5.07 5.09 8.22
N PHE A 295 5.89 4.05 8.33
CA PHE A 295 6.36 3.30 7.18
C PHE A 295 5.45 2.07 6.99
N VAL A 296 5.01 1.81 5.77
CA VAL A 296 4.15 0.67 5.41
C VAL A 296 4.86 -0.16 4.35
N ASP A 297 5.21 -1.39 4.72
CA ASP A 297 5.81 -2.35 3.79
C ASP A 297 4.72 -2.96 2.89
N SER A 298 4.76 -2.58 1.62
CA SER A 298 3.88 -3.07 0.57
C SER A 298 4.48 -4.19 -0.28
N THR A 299 5.77 -4.51 -0.10
CA THR A 299 6.47 -5.51 -0.90
C THR A 299 5.82 -6.91 -0.89
N PRO A 300 5.09 -7.34 0.17
CA PRO A 300 4.39 -8.63 0.15
C PRO A 300 2.99 -8.58 -0.48
N TRP A 301 2.48 -7.40 -0.89
CA TRP A 301 1.07 -7.23 -1.23
C TRP A 301 0.72 -7.71 -2.63
N VAL A 302 1.67 -7.58 -3.55
CA VAL A 302 1.53 -7.95 -4.97
C VAL A 302 2.80 -8.66 -5.43
N GLN A 303 2.64 -9.58 -6.37
CA GLN A 303 3.73 -10.30 -7.02
C GLN A 303 3.52 -10.24 -8.53
N TYR A 304 4.59 -10.42 -9.31
CA TYR A 304 4.50 -10.51 -10.77
C TYR A 304 3.47 -11.54 -11.25
N GLY A 305 2.98 -11.33 -12.47
CA GLY A 305 1.86 -12.07 -13.05
C GLY A 305 0.65 -11.15 -13.21
N LYS A 306 -0.56 -11.63 -12.91
CA LYS A 306 -1.81 -10.87 -13.13
C LYS A 306 -1.91 -9.52 -12.41
N ALA A 307 -1.07 -9.27 -11.41
CA ALA A 307 -1.06 -8.01 -10.67
C ALA A 307 -0.27 -6.90 -11.36
N PHE A 308 0.41 -7.18 -12.48
CA PHE A 308 1.18 -6.22 -13.25
C PHE A 308 0.84 -6.31 -14.74
N ASN A 309 0.77 -5.15 -15.40
CA ASN A 309 0.58 -5.07 -16.86
C ASN A 309 1.91 -5.16 -17.62
N ASP A 310 3.00 -4.72 -16.97
CA ASP A 310 4.37 -4.77 -17.48
C ASP A 310 5.36 -5.04 -16.34
N GLU A 311 6.66 -4.80 -16.53
CA GLU A 311 7.69 -5.08 -15.52
C GLU A 311 7.69 -4.11 -14.33
N ALA A 312 6.92 -3.02 -14.39
CA ALA A 312 6.92 -1.92 -13.42
C ALA A 312 5.53 -1.53 -12.89
N HIS A 313 4.49 -1.56 -13.73
CA HIS A 313 3.18 -0.97 -13.43
C HIS A 313 2.14 -2.02 -13.03
N PRO A 314 1.50 -1.86 -11.86
CA PRO A 314 0.39 -2.71 -11.45
C PRO A 314 -0.78 -2.64 -12.42
N SER A 315 -1.45 -3.78 -12.63
CA SER A 315 -2.73 -3.85 -13.35
C SER A 315 -3.88 -3.30 -12.49
N ASP A 316 -5.10 -3.17 -13.03
CA ASP A 316 -6.27 -2.83 -12.21
C ASP A 316 -6.43 -3.80 -11.02
N TYR A 317 -6.20 -5.10 -11.24
CA TYR A 317 -6.19 -6.09 -10.16
C TYR A 317 -5.08 -5.84 -9.13
N GLY A 318 -3.89 -5.43 -9.57
CA GLY A 318 -2.80 -5.02 -8.68
C GLY A 318 -3.16 -3.81 -7.83
N HIS A 319 -3.75 -2.78 -8.43
CA HIS A 319 -4.24 -1.59 -7.72
C HIS A 319 -5.35 -1.90 -6.72
N GLU A 320 -6.30 -2.77 -7.05
CA GLU A 320 -7.32 -3.25 -6.12
C GLU A 320 -6.72 -3.97 -4.91
N LEU A 321 -5.68 -4.79 -5.12
CA LEU A 321 -4.97 -5.45 -4.01
C LEU A 321 -4.25 -4.44 -3.12
N ILE A 322 -3.52 -3.49 -3.71
CA ILE A 322 -2.83 -2.42 -2.97
C ILE A 322 -3.85 -1.61 -2.15
N ALA A 323 -4.97 -1.19 -2.75
CA ALA A 323 -6.02 -0.44 -2.08
C ALA A 323 -6.61 -1.22 -0.90
N LYS A 324 -6.98 -2.50 -1.10
CA LYS A 324 -7.49 -3.38 -0.03
C LYS A 324 -6.52 -3.54 1.13
N LYS A 325 -5.21 -3.62 0.84
CA LYS A 325 -4.17 -3.80 1.86
C LYS A 325 -3.82 -2.51 2.58
N LEU A 326 -3.91 -1.36 1.90
CA LEU A 326 -3.67 -0.04 2.47
C LEU A 326 -4.85 0.46 3.32
N PHE A 327 -6.09 0.16 2.90
CA PHE A 327 -7.33 0.57 3.57
C PHE A 327 -7.30 0.47 5.12
N PRO A 328 -6.97 -0.69 5.72
CA PRO A 328 -7.04 -0.82 7.18
C PRO A 328 -6.03 0.07 7.91
N TYR A 329 -4.88 0.42 7.29
CA TYR A 329 -3.90 1.33 7.90
C TYR A 329 -4.45 2.75 8.01
N LEU A 330 -5.08 3.22 6.95
CA LEU A 330 -5.72 4.53 6.92
C LEU A 330 -6.93 4.55 7.85
N GLN A 331 -7.82 3.56 7.74
CA GLN A 331 -9.00 3.43 8.58
C GLN A 331 -8.65 3.50 10.08
N ALA A 332 -7.62 2.78 10.51
CA ALA A 332 -7.19 2.76 11.89
C ALA A 332 -6.76 4.14 12.41
N LYS A 333 -5.99 4.90 11.65
CA LYS A 333 -5.51 6.23 12.10
C LYS A 333 -6.49 7.37 11.89
N LEU A 334 -7.47 7.17 11.01
CA LEU A 334 -8.51 8.16 10.73
C LEU A 334 -9.74 7.96 11.62
N ALA A 335 -9.87 6.82 12.30
CA ALA A 335 -10.87 6.59 13.34
C ALA A 335 -10.72 7.55 14.54
N VAL A 336 -11.84 7.86 15.21
CA VAL A 336 -11.87 8.69 16.42
C VAL A 336 -12.45 7.86 17.58
N PRO A 337 -11.66 7.54 18.63
CA PRO A 337 -10.24 7.84 18.79
C PRO A 337 -9.36 7.01 17.84
N THR A 338 -8.17 7.53 17.55
CA THR A 338 -7.20 6.85 16.66
C THR A 338 -6.86 5.47 17.20
N GLN A 339 -6.89 4.46 16.33
CA GLN A 339 -6.58 3.08 16.65
C GLN A 339 -5.10 2.76 16.36
N PRO A 340 -4.51 1.72 16.98
CA PRO A 340 -3.23 1.17 16.50
C PRO A 340 -3.34 0.76 15.02
N LEU A 341 -2.24 0.83 14.26
CA LEU A 341 -2.25 0.32 12.88
C LEU A 341 -2.63 -1.17 12.91
N PRO A 342 -3.33 -1.68 11.88
CA PRO A 342 -3.41 -3.11 11.68
C PRO A 342 -1.99 -3.67 11.68
N GLY A 343 -1.77 -4.71 12.47
CA GLY A 343 -0.54 -5.48 12.34
C GLY A 343 -0.41 -6.06 10.93
N PRO A 344 0.71 -6.71 10.62
CA PRO A 344 0.81 -7.57 9.44
C PRO A 344 -0.43 -8.47 9.35
N PRO A 345 -0.86 -8.89 8.14
CA PRO A 345 -1.94 -9.87 8.04
C PRO A 345 -1.65 -11.03 8.99
N PRO A 346 -2.68 -11.60 9.66
CA PRO A 346 -2.49 -12.84 10.40
C PRO A 346 -1.75 -13.79 9.49
N ASN A 347 -0.68 -14.38 10.02
CA ASN A 347 0.12 -15.33 9.26
C ASN A 347 -0.81 -16.34 8.58
N PRO A 348 -0.53 -16.74 7.31
CA PRO A 348 -1.41 -17.68 6.62
C PRO A 348 -1.63 -18.91 7.50
N ASN A 349 -2.80 -19.55 7.38
CA ASN A 349 -3.01 -20.87 7.99
C ASN A 349 -1.93 -21.81 7.45
N LEU A 350 -0.88 -22.03 8.25
CA LEU A 350 0.24 -22.87 7.86
C LEU A 350 -0.21 -24.33 7.78
N PRO A 351 0.45 -25.16 6.96
CA PRO A 351 0.07 -26.56 6.79
C PRO A 351 0.14 -27.32 8.13
N GLY A 352 -0.84 -28.20 8.38
CA GLY A 352 -0.84 -29.06 9.56
C GLY A 352 -0.91 -28.30 10.88
N ILE A 353 0.13 -28.47 11.72
CA ILE A 353 0.20 -27.95 13.09
C ILE A 353 1.25 -26.84 13.27
N TRP A 354 1.78 -26.33 12.16
CA TRP A 354 2.74 -25.23 12.19
C TRP A 354 2.09 -23.95 12.71
N GLN A 355 2.80 -23.27 13.59
CA GLN A 355 2.47 -21.93 14.09
C GLN A 355 3.59 -20.96 13.75
N THR A 356 3.35 -19.66 13.87
CA THR A 356 4.38 -18.65 13.61
C THR A 356 4.13 -17.33 14.33
N MET A 357 5.22 -16.69 14.74
CA MET A 357 5.21 -15.36 15.35
C MET A 357 6.58 -14.71 15.24
N ASP A 358 6.63 -13.40 15.50
CA ASP A 358 7.89 -12.73 15.82
C ASP A 358 8.19 -12.88 17.31
N ILE A 359 9.45 -13.14 17.64
CA ILE A 359 9.93 -13.29 19.01
C ILE A 359 10.80 -12.10 19.34
N GLY A 360 10.36 -11.24 20.25
CA GLY A 360 11.10 -10.06 20.70
C GLY A 360 10.15 -8.99 21.24
N GLY A 361 10.68 -8.01 21.97
CA GLY A 361 9.96 -6.75 22.18
C GLY A 361 9.84 -6.01 20.84
N GLU A 362 8.80 -5.19 20.67
CA GLU A 362 8.58 -4.43 19.43
C GLU A 362 9.81 -3.59 19.06
N GLU A 363 10.49 -2.98 20.04
CA GLU A 363 11.71 -2.20 19.81
C GLU A 363 12.92 -3.02 19.34
N LEU A 364 12.92 -4.33 19.58
CA LEU A 364 13.99 -5.23 19.18
C LEU A 364 13.68 -5.94 17.86
N ILE A 365 12.41 -6.22 17.56
CA ILE A 365 11.97 -6.78 16.28
C ILE A 365 12.15 -5.76 15.16
N GLY A 366 11.71 -4.52 15.37
CA GLY A 366 11.68 -3.51 14.33
C GLY A 366 10.64 -3.83 13.27
N LEU A 367 11.04 -4.41 12.14
CA LEU A 367 10.09 -4.77 11.08
C LEU A 367 9.39 -6.10 11.39
N PRO A 368 8.06 -6.17 11.19
CA PRO A 368 7.36 -7.43 11.37
C PRO A 368 7.85 -8.47 10.36
N GLY A 369 7.98 -9.71 10.83
CA GLY A 369 8.31 -10.83 9.97
C GLY A 369 7.08 -11.43 9.29
N SER A 370 7.32 -12.20 8.23
CA SER A 370 6.27 -12.90 7.48
C SER A 370 6.71 -14.30 7.07
N VAL A 371 5.75 -15.11 6.63
CA VAL A 371 5.99 -16.48 6.15
C VAL A 371 5.08 -16.78 4.95
N SER A 372 5.62 -17.52 3.98
CA SER A 372 4.87 -18.23 2.96
C SER A 372 5.29 -19.69 2.93
N PHE A 373 4.48 -20.54 2.31
CA PHE A 373 4.80 -21.95 2.10
C PHE A 373 4.41 -22.38 0.68
N ASP A 374 5.27 -23.18 0.05
CA ASP A 374 4.99 -23.79 -1.26
C ASP A 374 4.35 -25.18 -1.07
N SER A 375 4.67 -25.86 0.04
CA SER A 375 4.21 -27.20 0.42
C SER A 375 4.30 -27.38 1.95
N ALA A 376 3.94 -28.56 2.46
CA ALA A 376 4.01 -28.88 3.90
C ALA A 376 5.43 -28.86 4.49
N ASP A 377 6.46 -28.94 3.64
CA ASP A 377 7.88 -29.05 3.98
C ASP A 377 8.76 -27.96 3.32
N THR A 378 8.14 -26.96 2.69
CA THR A 378 8.86 -25.84 2.02
C THR A 378 8.31 -24.50 2.46
N PHE A 379 9.15 -23.69 3.10
CA PHE A 379 8.79 -22.40 3.69
C PHE A 379 9.75 -21.30 3.23
N THR A 380 9.22 -20.10 3.02
CA THR A 380 10.03 -18.88 2.89
C THR A 380 9.70 -17.96 4.06
N LEU A 381 10.72 -17.55 4.80
CA LEU A 381 10.61 -16.67 5.96
C LEU A 381 11.29 -15.33 5.66
N TRP A 382 10.61 -14.25 6.03
CA TRP A 382 11.17 -12.92 6.11
C TRP A 382 11.26 -12.55 7.58
N GLY A 383 12.48 -12.33 8.09
CA GLY A 383 12.72 -12.07 9.50
C GLY A 383 13.59 -10.85 9.73
N SER A 384 13.08 -9.90 10.49
CA SER A 384 13.86 -8.80 11.06
C SER A 384 14.34 -9.15 12.47
N GLY A 385 14.91 -8.17 13.17
CA GLY A 385 15.23 -8.23 14.58
C GLY A 385 16.69 -8.02 14.90
N LYS A 386 16.92 -7.51 16.12
CA LYS A 386 18.23 -7.09 16.61
C LYS A 386 19.28 -8.20 16.63
N ASP A 387 18.92 -9.38 17.14
CA ASP A 387 19.73 -10.60 17.04
C ASP A 387 19.00 -11.80 17.67
N ILE A 388 19.44 -13.01 17.36
CA ILE A 388 19.29 -14.19 18.22
C ILE A 388 20.57 -14.28 19.04
N GLY A 389 20.64 -13.50 20.13
CA GLY A 389 21.89 -13.21 20.83
C GLY A 389 21.71 -12.47 22.15
N SER A 390 22.82 -12.06 22.76
CA SER A 390 22.83 -11.26 24.01
C SER A 390 21.93 -11.85 25.11
N ARG A 391 21.06 -11.06 25.77
CA ARG A 391 20.07 -11.49 26.81
C ARG A 391 18.62 -11.64 26.32
N GLN A 392 18.32 -11.11 25.14
CA GLN A 392 16.97 -11.10 24.56
C GLN A 392 17.07 -11.32 23.05
N ASP A 393 16.23 -12.20 22.55
CA ASP A 393 16.13 -12.56 21.14
C ASP A 393 15.12 -11.65 20.41
N ALA A 394 15.42 -11.38 19.15
CA ALA A 394 14.59 -10.63 18.22
C ALA A 394 14.67 -11.24 16.82
N PHE A 395 13.63 -11.98 16.39
CA PHE A 395 13.62 -12.73 15.13
C PHE A 395 12.24 -13.25 14.72
N ARG A 396 12.12 -13.78 13.49
CA ARG A 396 10.95 -14.49 12.97
C ARG A 396 11.00 -15.99 13.25
N PHE A 397 9.95 -16.58 13.83
CA PHE A 397 9.88 -18.01 14.15
C PHE A 397 8.67 -18.71 13.50
N VAL A 398 8.90 -19.85 12.87
CA VAL A 398 7.88 -20.79 12.37
C VAL A 398 8.12 -22.13 13.07
N TYR A 399 7.15 -22.63 13.83
CA TYR A 399 7.43 -23.64 14.85
C TYR A 399 6.30 -24.63 15.10
N GLN A 400 6.66 -25.74 15.76
CA GLN A 400 5.76 -26.72 16.36
C GLN A 400 6.14 -26.94 17.83
N GLN A 401 5.22 -27.48 18.63
CA GLN A 401 5.48 -27.86 20.02
C GLN A 401 5.90 -29.34 20.11
N ALA A 402 6.98 -29.64 20.83
CA ALA A 402 7.49 -30.99 21.02
C ALA A 402 7.73 -31.29 22.50
N THR A 403 7.62 -32.57 22.88
CA THR A 403 7.76 -33.04 24.27
C THR A 403 8.77 -34.17 24.46
N THR A 404 9.33 -34.69 23.36
CA THR A 404 10.24 -35.85 23.36
C THR A 404 11.61 -35.49 22.81
N ASN A 405 12.49 -36.47 22.66
CA ASN A 405 13.65 -36.32 21.77
C ASN A 405 13.16 -35.94 20.38
N THR A 406 13.90 -35.04 19.72
CA THR A 406 13.54 -34.53 18.39
C THR A 406 14.79 -34.47 17.53
N VAL A 407 14.63 -34.87 16.28
CA VAL A 407 15.60 -34.62 15.21
C VAL A 407 14.92 -33.71 14.20
N VAL A 408 15.54 -32.57 13.90
CA VAL A 408 15.09 -31.69 12.84
C VAL A 408 16.14 -31.61 11.76
N THR A 409 15.70 -31.80 10.52
CA THR A 409 16.53 -31.66 9.33
C THR A 409 15.89 -30.64 8.40
N VAL A 410 16.71 -29.79 7.80
CA VAL A 410 16.26 -28.83 6.78
C VAL A 410 17.36 -28.61 5.75
N LYS A 411 16.98 -28.32 4.50
CA LYS A 411 17.87 -27.69 3.53
C LYS A 411 17.61 -26.19 3.54
N VAL A 412 18.63 -25.40 3.88
CA VAL A 412 18.58 -23.95 3.69
C VAL A 412 18.94 -23.68 2.23
N GLU A 413 17.92 -23.56 1.39
CA GLU A 413 18.06 -23.38 -0.06
C GLU A 413 18.75 -22.05 -0.38
N SER A 414 18.33 -20.99 0.30
CA SER A 414 18.91 -19.66 0.19
C SER A 414 18.79 -18.88 1.48
N HIS A 415 19.74 -17.96 1.70
CA HIS A 415 19.70 -16.96 2.77
C HIS A 415 20.24 -15.64 2.22
N SER A 416 19.33 -14.72 1.91
CA SER A 416 19.65 -13.37 1.47
C SER A 416 19.62 -12.44 2.68
N ALA A 417 20.79 -11.93 3.07
CA ALA A 417 20.95 -11.12 4.26
C ALA A 417 21.97 -10.01 4.08
N PHE A 418 21.70 -8.85 4.69
CA PHE A 418 22.60 -7.70 4.66
C PHE A 418 23.64 -7.73 5.78
N ALA A 419 23.20 -7.95 7.03
CA ALA A 419 24.12 -7.96 8.16
C ALA A 419 24.94 -9.25 8.19
N SER A 420 26.24 -9.12 8.46
CA SER A 420 27.17 -10.23 8.61
C SER A 420 26.75 -11.24 9.69
N CYS A 421 26.03 -10.76 10.71
CA CYS A 421 25.55 -11.55 11.84
C CYS A 421 24.10 -12.06 11.69
N ALA A 422 23.44 -11.81 10.56
CA ALA A 422 22.12 -12.37 10.27
C ALA A 422 22.14 -13.91 10.38
N LYS A 423 21.02 -14.52 10.77
CA LYS A 423 20.96 -15.96 10.99
C LYS A 423 19.71 -16.55 10.37
N ALA A 424 19.87 -17.68 9.68
CA ALA A 424 18.78 -18.51 9.20
C ALA A 424 19.05 -19.98 9.53
N GLY A 425 18.12 -20.66 10.20
CA GLY A 425 18.34 -22.07 10.56
C GLY A 425 17.28 -22.68 11.45
N ILE A 426 17.66 -23.77 12.12
CA ILE A 426 16.82 -24.53 13.04
C ILE A 426 17.02 -24.00 14.46
N MET A 427 15.92 -23.77 15.17
CA MET A 427 15.94 -23.46 16.60
C MET A 427 15.11 -24.45 17.41
N ILE A 428 15.64 -24.83 18.58
CA ILE A 428 14.89 -25.42 19.69
C ILE A 428 14.92 -24.43 20.86
N ARG A 429 13.75 -24.07 21.39
CA ARG A 429 13.61 -23.09 22.48
C ARG A 429 12.57 -23.54 23.49
N GLU A 430 12.81 -23.25 24.77
CA GLU A 430 11.92 -23.66 25.86
C GLU A 430 10.54 -23.00 25.79
N HIS A 431 10.51 -21.69 25.53
CA HIS A 431 9.28 -20.91 25.53
C HIS A 431 9.36 -19.72 24.57
N LEU A 432 8.23 -19.09 24.24
CA LEU A 432 8.15 -18.07 23.19
C LEU A 432 8.57 -16.64 23.64
N ALA A 433 8.84 -16.40 24.92
CA ALA A 433 9.38 -15.12 25.39
C ALA A 433 10.82 -14.87 24.91
N SER A 434 11.19 -13.62 24.61
CA SER A 434 12.51 -13.21 24.06
C SER A 434 13.73 -13.66 24.88
N SER A 435 13.57 -13.92 26.17
CA SER A 435 14.67 -14.34 27.05
C SER A 435 14.84 -15.86 27.17
N SER A 436 14.17 -16.65 26.32
CA SER A 436 14.08 -18.11 26.46
C SER A 436 15.42 -18.83 26.40
N PRO A 437 15.67 -19.81 27.29
CA PRO A 437 16.66 -20.84 27.00
C PRO A 437 16.42 -21.41 25.59
N ASN A 438 17.47 -21.48 24.79
CA ASN A 438 17.38 -21.91 23.39
C ASN A 438 18.70 -22.50 22.89
N VAL A 439 18.61 -23.23 21.79
CA VAL A 439 19.71 -23.72 20.97
C VAL A 439 19.35 -23.42 19.52
N ILE A 440 20.26 -22.75 18.81
CA ILE A 440 20.13 -22.49 17.37
C ILE A 440 21.31 -23.10 16.63
N LEU A 441 21.00 -23.83 15.57
CA LEU A 441 21.93 -24.21 14.51
C LEU A 441 21.50 -23.44 13.26
N GLY A 442 22.26 -22.43 12.87
CA GLY A 442 21.90 -21.57 11.75
C GLY A 442 23.10 -21.09 10.97
N MET A 443 22.87 -20.67 9.74
CA MET A 443 23.88 -20.06 8.88
C MET A 443 23.87 -18.55 9.05
N SER A 444 25.06 -17.96 9.08
CA SER A 444 25.29 -16.52 8.97
C SER A 444 26.25 -16.20 7.82
N PRO A 445 26.15 -15.01 7.20
CA PRO A 445 27.07 -14.62 6.14
C PRO A 445 28.55 -14.60 6.56
N ALA A 446 28.87 -14.18 7.80
CA ALA A 446 30.26 -14.08 8.24
C ALA A 446 30.84 -15.37 8.83
N ASP A 447 30.07 -16.11 9.64
CA ASP A 447 30.60 -17.25 10.38
C ASP A 447 30.27 -18.61 9.75
N GLY A 448 29.53 -18.63 8.64
CA GLY A 448 28.97 -19.86 8.07
C GLY A 448 27.94 -20.46 9.01
N VAL A 449 27.96 -21.78 9.19
CA VAL A 449 27.06 -22.47 10.12
C VAL A 449 27.56 -22.27 11.55
N ILE A 450 26.71 -21.72 12.41
CA ILE A 450 26.96 -21.47 13.83
C ILE A 450 26.05 -22.32 14.70
N PHE A 451 26.59 -22.77 15.82
CA PHE A 451 25.85 -23.43 16.88
C PHE A 451 25.92 -22.56 18.14
N GLN A 452 24.79 -22.01 18.56
CA GLN A 452 24.70 -21.12 19.73
C GLN A 452 23.66 -21.62 20.72
N SER A 453 23.81 -21.22 21.99
CA SER A 453 22.81 -21.50 23.02
C SER A 453 22.65 -20.37 24.02
N ARG A 454 21.42 -20.23 24.51
CA ARG A 454 21.10 -19.51 25.75
C ARG A 454 20.82 -20.56 26.84
N PRO A 455 21.70 -20.73 27.86
CA PRO A 455 21.55 -21.83 28.80
C PRO A 455 20.39 -21.70 29.78
N MET A 456 20.04 -20.47 30.16
CA MET A 456 18.94 -20.19 31.09
C MET A 456 18.30 -18.84 30.72
N ARG A 457 17.12 -18.57 31.29
CA ARG A 457 16.40 -17.33 31.06
C ARG A 457 17.29 -16.11 31.36
N ASN A 458 17.28 -15.12 30.46
CA ASN A 458 18.02 -13.85 30.57
C ASN A 458 19.57 -13.97 30.62
N MET A 459 20.15 -15.17 30.48
CA MET A 459 21.61 -15.33 30.44
C MET A 459 22.17 -14.98 29.07
N GLU A 460 23.43 -14.58 28.99
CA GLU A 460 24.11 -14.33 27.72
C GLU A 460 24.13 -15.56 26.81
N THR A 461 23.87 -15.34 25.52
CA THR A 461 24.05 -16.34 24.46
C THR A 461 25.53 -16.71 24.30
N LYS A 462 25.80 -18.00 24.13
CA LYS A 462 27.15 -18.56 23.97
C LYS A 462 27.27 -19.28 22.63
N LEU A 463 28.36 -19.02 21.91
CA LEU A 463 28.77 -19.80 20.74
C LEU A 463 29.43 -21.10 21.21
N ALA A 464 28.92 -22.24 20.74
CA ALA A 464 29.46 -23.57 21.05
C ALA A 464 30.37 -24.10 19.92
N GLY A 465 30.09 -23.74 18.67
CA GLY A 465 30.91 -24.14 17.53
C GLY A 465 30.48 -23.49 16.22
N ARG A 466 31.29 -23.70 15.18
CA ARG A 466 31.07 -23.18 13.83
C ARG A 466 31.65 -24.11 12.77
N ALA A 467 31.08 -24.07 11.57
CA ALA A 467 31.57 -24.74 10.39
C ALA A 467 31.49 -23.81 9.17
N ARG A 468 32.49 -23.88 8.29
CA ARG A 468 32.52 -23.07 7.06
C ARG A 468 31.61 -23.71 6.01
N ALA A 469 30.40 -23.19 5.87
CA ALA A 469 29.45 -23.59 4.84
C ALA A 469 28.53 -22.41 4.48
N SER A 470 27.97 -22.44 3.27
CA SER A 470 27.03 -21.46 2.74
C SER A 470 25.80 -22.17 2.15
N SER A 471 24.69 -21.45 1.94
CA SER A 471 23.56 -22.01 1.19
C SER A 471 23.93 -22.28 -0.28
N PRO A 472 23.38 -23.33 -0.90
CA PRO A 472 22.50 -24.32 -0.29
C PRO A 472 23.27 -25.31 0.62
N CYS A 473 22.74 -25.58 1.82
CA CYS A 473 23.28 -26.62 2.71
C CYS A 473 22.19 -27.22 3.60
N HIS A 474 22.41 -28.45 4.05
CA HIS A 474 21.54 -29.12 5.00
C HIS A 474 22.02 -28.92 6.43
N LEU A 475 21.07 -28.66 7.33
CA LEU A 475 21.29 -28.55 8.77
C LEU A 475 20.51 -29.64 9.49
N LYS A 476 21.09 -30.21 10.55
CA LYS A 476 20.45 -31.17 11.43
C LYS A 476 20.71 -30.81 12.88
N LEU A 477 19.63 -30.58 13.63
CA LEU A 477 19.67 -30.32 15.07
C LEU A 477 18.93 -31.44 15.82
N GLU A 478 19.63 -32.11 16.71
CA GLU A 478 19.11 -33.22 17.51
C GLU A 478 19.06 -32.83 18.99
N ARG A 479 17.94 -33.13 19.65
CA ARG A 479 17.80 -33.10 21.12
C ARG A 479 17.62 -34.53 21.64
N LYS A 480 18.52 -34.98 22.52
CA LYS A 480 18.46 -36.26 23.24
C LYS A 480 18.47 -35.99 24.74
N GLY A 481 17.30 -35.91 25.35
CA GLY A 481 17.13 -35.50 26.74
C GLY A 481 17.61 -34.06 26.97
N ARG A 482 18.77 -33.93 27.64
CA ARG A 482 19.45 -32.64 27.92
C ARG A 482 20.62 -32.35 26.98
N ASP A 483 20.90 -33.26 26.04
CA ASP A 483 22.02 -33.14 25.14
C ASP A 483 21.54 -32.69 23.76
N PHE A 484 22.31 -31.81 23.13
CA PHE A 484 22.02 -31.23 21.83
C PHE A 484 23.18 -31.44 20.88
N PHE A 485 22.90 -31.83 19.64
CA PHE A 485 23.90 -32.13 18.62
C PHE A 485 23.56 -31.37 17.35
N GLY A 486 24.53 -30.66 16.80
CA GLY A 486 24.37 -29.94 15.54
C GLY A 486 25.30 -30.50 14.49
N SER A 487 24.77 -30.76 13.31
CA SER A 487 25.52 -31.22 12.17
C SER A 487 25.07 -30.50 10.90
N TRP A 488 25.96 -30.42 9.92
CA TRP A 488 25.65 -29.86 8.61
C TRP A 488 26.06 -30.86 7.51
N SER A 489 25.55 -30.65 6.30
CA SER A 489 25.87 -31.48 5.14
C SER A 489 25.73 -30.67 3.84
N SER A 490 26.60 -30.93 2.87
CA SER A 490 26.53 -30.33 1.53
C SER A 490 25.66 -31.12 0.55
N ASP A 491 25.38 -32.39 0.84
CA ASP A 491 24.68 -33.33 -0.05
C ASP A 491 23.42 -33.97 0.57
N GLY A 492 23.12 -33.67 1.84
CA GLY A 492 22.03 -34.24 2.63
C GLY A 492 22.26 -35.69 3.07
N LYS A 493 23.43 -36.28 2.75
CA LYS A 493 23.76 -37.70 2.98
C LYS A 493 24.91 -37.86 3.98
N SER A 494 25.99 -37.11 3.77
CA SER A 494 27.19 -37.14 4.59
C SER A 494 27.16 -35.99 5.60
N TRP A 495 27.09 -36.31 6.89
CA TRP A 495 26.88 -35.33 7.95
C TRP A 495 28.16 -35.06 8.75
N GLU A 496 28.54 -33.79 8.87
CA GLU A 496 29.69 -33.34 9.65
C GLU A 496 29.23 -32.66 10.96
N PRO A 497 29.84 -32.98 12.11
CA PRO A 497 29.50 -32.33 13.37
C PRO A 497 29.95 -30.86 13.42
N VAL A 498 29.09 -29.98 13.89
CA VAL A 498 29.40 -28.56 14.17
C VAL A 498 29.76 -28.39 15.65
N ALA A 499 28.91 -28.90 16.55
CA ALA A 499 29.12 -28.88 18.00
C ALA A 499 28.16 -29.85 18.71
N GLU A 500 28.45 -30.13 19.98
CA GLU A 500 27.51 -30.73 20.93
C GLU A 500 27.45 -29.92 22.23
N LEU A 501 26.28 -29.93 22.88
CA LEU A 501 26.07 -29.41 24.22
C LEU A 501 25.54 -30.53 25.10
N ARG A 502 26.14 -30.69 26.29
CA ARG A 502 25.75 -31.73 27.25
C ARG A 502 25.11 -31.11 28.48
N GLY A 503 24.04 -31.72 28.96
CA GLY A 503 23.41 -31.36 30.24
C GLY A 503 22.75 -29.98 30.27
N LEU A 504 22.31 -29.43 29.13
CA LEU A 504 21.58 -28.16 29.08
C LEU A 504 20.20 -28.35 29.74
N ASN A 505 19.93 -27.59 30.81
CA ASN A 505 18.67 -27.68 31.51
C ASN A 505 17.59 -26.91 30.75
N MET A 506 16.78 -27.64 29.98
CA MET A 506 15.64 -27.11 29.22
C MET A 506 14.39 -27.93 29.52
N ALA A 507 13.23 -27.28 29.62
CA ALA A 507 11.97 -27.97 29.91
C ALA A 507 11.66 -29.10 28.90
N LYS A 508 10.86 -30.07 29.35
CA LYS A 508 10.40 -31.21 28.51
C LYS A 508 9.47 -30.76 27.41
N ASP A 509 8.65 -29.75 27.67
CA ASP A 509 7.83 -29.08 26.67
C ASP A 509 8.62 -27.92 26.09
N TYR A 510 8.70 -27.86 24.77
CA TYR A 510 9.49 -26.86 24.07
C TYR A 510 8.96 -26.64 22.65
N TYR A 511 9.52 -25.64 21.99
CA TYR A 511 9.19 -25.28 20.62
C TYR A 511 10.38 -25.53 19.71
N VAL A 512 10.11 -26.02 18.52
CA VAL A 512 11.12 -26.36 17.53
C VAL A 512 10.68 -25.91 16.14
N GLY A 513 11.61 -25.37 15.35
CA GLY A 513 11.29 -24.93 14.00
C GLY A 513 12.35 -24.06 13.34
N LEU A 514 11.91 -23.20 12.43
CA LEU A 514 12.74 -22.36 11.56
C LEU A 514 12.81 -20.94 12.12
N ALA A 515 14.03 -20.41 12.21
CA ALA A 515 14.31 -19.08 12.74
C ALA A 515 15.06 -18.22 11.72
N VAL A 516 14.63 -16.97 11.53
CA VAL A 516 15.31 -15.98 10.69
C VAL A 516 15.43 -14.65 11.43
N THR A 517 16.64 -14.11 11.54
CA THR A 517 16.91 -12.75 12.02
C THR A 517 17.81 -12.03 11.03
N SER A 518 17.55 -10.75 10.82
CA SER A 518 18.43 -9.87 10.07
C SER A 518 19.65 -9.40 10.87
N CYS A 519 19.66 -9.58 12.19
CA CYS A 519 20.64 -8.96 13.10
C CYS A 519 20.68 -7.41 12.98
N ASP A 520 19.62 -6.84 12.43
CA ASP A 520 19.39 -5.42 12.23
C ASP A 520 17.87 -5.19 12.14
N PRO A 521 17.24 -4.57 13.15
CA PRO A 521 15.80 -4.40 13.21
C PRO A 521 15.24 -3.48 12.10
N SER A 522 16.09 -2.90 11.24
CA SER A 522 15.67 -2.09 10.09
C SER A 522 15.77 -2.77 8.73
N VAL A 523 16.10 -4.07 8.68
CA VAL A 523 16.01 -4.84 7.43
C VAL A 523 15.39 -6.19 7.70
N VAL A 524 14.88 -6.84 6.66
CA VAL A 524 14.47 -8.25 6.72
C VAL A 524 15.54 -9.11 6.06
N SER A 525 15.90 -10.21 6.71
CA SER A 525 16.60 -11.32 6.06
C SER A 525 15.58 -12.28 5.47
N VAL A 526 15.87 -12.82 4.30
CA VAL A 526 14.99 -13.78 3.60
C VAL A 526 15.67 -15.12 3.52
N ALA A 527 15.02 -16.16 4.03
CA ALA A 527 15.53 -17.53 3.91
C ALA A 527 14.46 -18.46 3.37
N LYS A 528 14.85 -19.24 2.35
CA LYS A 528 14.04 -20.33 1.81
C LYS A 528 14.54 -21.65 2.40
N PHE A 529 13.62 -22.39 3.00
CA PHE A 529 13.83 -23.69 3.61
C PHE A 529 13.05 -24.74 2.82
N THR A 530 13.73 -25.81 2.44
CA THR A 530 13.17 -26.98 1.73
C THR A 530 13.48 -28.24 2.54
N GLU A 531 12.80 -29.35 2.23
CA GLU A 531 13.02 -30.64 2.88
C GLU A 531 12.89 -30.58 4.42
N VAL A 532 11.97 -29.74 4.93
CA VAL A 532 11.79 -29.55 6.38
C VAL A 532 11.18 -30.80 6.99
N GLN A 533 11.91 -31.45 7.88
CA GLN A 533 11.48 -32.67 8.58
C GLN A 533 11.70 -32.54 10.09
N ILE A 534 10.65 -32.81 10.88
CA ILE A 534 10.70 -32.87 12.34
C ILE A 534 10.28 -34.27 12.78
N ASN A 535 11.22 -35.04 13.32
CA ASN A 535 10.99 -36.39 13.83
C ASN A 535 10.97 -36.39 15.37
N GLY A 536 9.78 -36.48 15.96
CA GLY A 536 9.49 -36.51 17.41
C GLY A 536 7.96 -36.56 17.64
N LYS A 537 7.46 -36.85 18.86
CA LYS A 537 6.01 -36.72 19.14
C LYS A 537 5.65 -35.22 19.20
N VAL A 538 5.02 -34.72 18.15
CA VAL A 538 4.49 -33.35 18.07
C VAL A 538 3.00 -33.41 18.43
N SER A 539 2.61 -32.74 19.52
CA SER A 539 1.23 -32.78 20.02
C SER A 539 0.37 -31.67 19.39
N GLN A 540 -0.80 -32.02 18.85
CA GLN A 540 -1.92 -31.08 18.80
C GLN A 540 -2.35 -30.80 20.24
N LEU A 541 -2.44 -29.53 20.65
CA LEU A 541 -3.15 -29.19 21.88
C LEU A 541 -4.62 -29.59 21.68
N GLU A 542 -5.10 -30.56 22.45
CA GLU A 542 -6.52 -30.56 22.81
C GLU A 542 -6.78 -29.22 23.52
N THR A 543 -7.63 -28.39 22.91
CA THR A 543 -8.16 -27.19 23.55
C THR A 543 -8.61 -27.54 24.97
N PRO A 544 -8.10 -26.88 26.02
CA PRO A 544 -8.69 -27.04 27.34
C PRO A 544 -10.11 -26.51 27.26
N HIS A 545 -11.09 -27.40 27.33
CA HIS A 545 -12.45 -27.00 27.63
C HIS A 545 -12.41 -26.27 28.97
N LEU A 546 -12.71 -24.97 28.96
CA LEU A 546 -13.07 -24.23 30.17
C LEU A 546 -14.30 -24.94 30.74
N ILE A 547 -14.11 -25.83 31.72
CA ILE A 547 -15.19 -26.27 32.58
C ILE A 547 -15.50 -25.07 33.46
N LEU A 548 -16.47 -24.27 33.04
CA LEU A 548 -17.17 -23.36 33.93
C LEU A 548 -17.84 -24.24 35.00
N GLN A 549 -17.23 -24.32 36.18
CA GLN A 549 -17.95 -24.85 37.33
C GLN A 549 -19.07 -23.86 37.68
N PRO A 550 -20.33 -24.32 37.80
CA PRO A 550 -21.41 -23.44 38.21
C PRO A 550 -21.16 -23.00 39.65
N ASN A 551 -21.15 -21.68 39.86
CA ASN A 551 -21.15 -21.06 41.17
C ASN A 551 -22.22 -21.71 42.05
N THR A 552 -21.80 -22.29 43.18
CA THR A 552 -22.69 -22.56 44.30
C THR A 552 -22.52 -21.41 45.30
N LEU A 553 -23.69 -20.91 45.73
CA LEU A 553 -23.89 -19.83 46.71
C LEU A 553 -23.27 -20.14 48.07
#